data_AF-A0A7Y5NUZ5-F1
#
_entry.id   AF-A0A7Y5NUZ5-F1
#
_cell.length_a   1.000
_cell.length_b   1.000
_cell.length_c   1.000
_cell.angle_alpha   90.00
_cell.angle_beta   90.00
_cell.angle_gamma   90.00
#
_symmetry.space_group_name_H-M   'P 1'
#
loop_
_entity.id
_entity.type
_entity.pdbx_description
1 polymer ?
#
loop_
_entity_poly.entity_id
_entity_poly.type
_entity_poly.pdbx_seq_one_letter_code
_entity_poly.pdbx_strand_id
1 'polypeptide(L)'
;MRVDVSIAEIARLVVALRKRLSSEQIDELRNRARVAANGARGTTPLTYPTQPCSLLIEGECSAHDVRPLACRREHSFEVDSCREAFETGEDIEGEVDLRVRAEASLIQAALEEALKAAGFPVGSYELQQALSLALENASALDEWAKGVDRFESARTGEGLLDAIAGGDI
;
A
#
# COMPACT_ATOMS: atom_id res chain seq x y z
N MET A 1 -6.35 -8.66 -3.65
CA MET A 1 -4.87 -8.66 -3.63
C MET A 1 -4.35 -7.91 -2.41
N ARG A 2 -3.36 -8.46 -1.70
CA ARG A 2 -2.62 -7.75 -0.63
C ARG A 2 -1.71 -6.69 -1.26
N VAL A 3 -1.62 -5.52 -0.65
CA VAL A 3 -0.72 -4.44 -1.10
C VAL A 3 0.28 -4.15 0.01
N ASP A 4 1.56 -4.29 -0.31
CA ASP A 4 2.65 -3.87 0.57
C ASP A 4 3.26 -2.56 0.08
N VAL A 5 3.60 -1.67 1.00
CA VAL A 5 4.05 -0.30 0.74
C VAL A 5 5.17 0.10 1.71
N SER A 6 5.86 1.20 1.39
CA SER A 6 6.74 1.88 2.34
C SER A 6 5.96 2.83 3.26
N ILE A 7 6.51 3.18 4.43
CA ILE A 7 5.91 4.21 5.30
C ILE A 7 5.97 5.60 4.65
N ALA A 8 6.94 5.87 3.78
CA ALA A 8 6.98 7.12 3.02
C ALA A 8 5.74 7.27 2.11
N GLU A 9 5.27 6.18 1.50
CA GLU A 9 4.02 6.16 0.74
C GLU A 9 2.80 6.37 1.63
N ILE A 10 2.76 5.76 2.83
CA ILE A 10 1.72 6.02 3.83
C ILE A 10 1.69 7.50 4.23
N ALA A 11 2.85 8.11 4.47
CA ALA A 11 2.96 9.53 4.77
C ALA A 11 2.38 10.39 3.63
N ARG A 12 2.73 10.05 2.38
CA ARG A 12 2.23 10.74 1.19
C ARG A 12 0.71 10.63 1.06
N LEU A 13 0.16 9.44 1.31
CA LEU A 13 -1.27 9.18 1.32
C LEU A 13 -1.98 10.03 2.38
N VAL A 14 -1.54 9.94 3.65
CA VAL A 14 -2.17 10.67 4.76
C VAL A 14 -2.13 12.19 4.53
N VAL A 15 -1.01 12.72 4.04
CA VAL A 15 -0.89 14.16 3.70
C VAL A 15 -1.86 14.55 2.58
N ALA A 16 -1.99 13.74 1.53
CA ALA A 16 -2.90 14.04 0.42
C ALA A 16 -4.37 13.97 0.87
N LEU A 17 -4.73 12.94 1.64
CA LEU A 17 -6.09 12.72 2.12
C LEU A 17 -6.53 13.81 3.09
N ARG A 18 -5.70 14.18 4.07
CA ARG A 18 -6.00 15.27 5.03
C ARG A 18 -6.14 16.64 4.36
N LYS A 19 -5.59 16.84 3.16
CA LYS A 19 -5.76 18.08 2.39
C LYS A 19 -7.09 18.14 1.62
N ARG A 20 -7.71 16.99 1.35
CA ARG A 20 -8.90 16.89 0.47
C ARG A 20 -10.18 16.56 1.24
N LEU A 21 -10.04 15.80 2.31
CA LEU A 21 -11.15 15.26 3.08
C LEU A 21 -11.41 16.11 4.33
N SER A 22 -12.67 16.21 4.74
CA SER A 22 -13.06 16.81 6.02
C SER A 22 -12.62 15.93 7.20
N SER A 23 -12.71 16.46 8.41
CA SER A 23 -12.50 15.69 9.65
C SER A 23 -13.38 14.45 9.71
N GLU A 24 -14.66 14.59 9.37
CA GLU A 24 -15.64 13.51 9.40
C GLU A 24 -15.28 12.43 8.38
N GLN A 25 -14.89 12.84 7.16
CA GLN A 25 -14.46 11.91 6.12
C GLN A 25 -13.16 11.17 6.48
N ILE A 26 -12.24 11.83 7.20
CA ILE A 26 -11.03 11.20 7.73
C ILE A 26 -11.39 10.18 8.83
N ASP A 27 -12.35 10.49 9.68
CA ASP A 27 -12.82 9.57 10.73
C ASP A 27 -13.52 8.33 10.13
N GLU A 28 -14.34 8.52 9.10
CA GLU A 28 -14.92 7.43 8.32
C GLU A 28 -13.84 6.58 7.64
N LEU A 29 -12.84 7.20 7.02
CA LEU A 29 -11.73 6.50 6.41
C LEU A 29 -10.93 5.71 7.45
N ARG A 30 -10.68 6.28 8.64
CA ARG A 30 -10.02 5.57 9.75
C ARG A 30 -10.80 4.32 10.12
N ASN A 31 -12.13 4.41 10.21
CA ASN A 31 -12.97 3.25 10.51
C ASN A 31 -12.89 2.18 9.42
N ARG A 32 -12.96 2.56 8.14
CA ARG A 32 -12.79 1.61 7.03
C ARG A 32 -11.41 0.96 7.03
N ALA A 33 -10.35 1.73 7.23
CA ALA A 33 -8.97 1.23 7.30
C ALA A 33 -8.80 0.24 8.46
N ARG A 34 -9.36 0.54 9.64
CA ARG A 34 -9.34 -0.37 10.79
C ARG A 34 -10.05 -1.69 10.53
N VAL A 35 -11.20 -1.66 9.86
CA VAL A 35 -11.92 -2.90 9.49
C VAL A 35 -11.10 -3.73 8.51
N ALA A 36 -10.58 -3.11 7.43
CA ALA A 36 -9.77 -3.80 6.44
C ALA A 36 -8.45 -4.35 7.03
N ALA A 37 -7.81 -3.57 7.91
CA ALA A 37 -6.60 -3.98 8.64
C ALA A 37 -6.83 -5.22 9.51
N ASN A 38 -7.98 -5.30 10.19
CA ASN A 38 -8.33 -6.48 10.98
C ASN A 38 -8.56 -7.72 10.12
N GLY A 39 -9.15 -7.56 8.93
CA GLY A 39 -9.30 -8.65 7.96
C GLY A 39 -7.95 -9.13 7.40
N ALA A 40 -7.00 -8.21 7.21
CA ALA A 40 -5.67 -8.50 6.65
C ALA A 40 -4.65 -9.07 7.67
N ARG A 41 -4.96 -9.02 8.98
CA ARG A 41 -4.00 -9.36 10.04
C ARG A 41 -3.52 -10.80 9.93
N GLY A 42 -2.20 -10.99 9.89
CA GLY A 42 -1.57 -12.32 9.83
C GLY A 42 -1.77 -13.05 8.49
N THR A 43 -2.23 -12.35 7.46
CA THR A 43 -2.45 -12.94 6.13
C THR A 43 -1.22 -12.79 5.24
N THR A 44 -1.08 -13.71 4.31
CA THR A 44 -0.08 -13.68 3.23
C THR A 44 -0.76 -13.23 1.93
N PRO A 45 -0.03 -12.91 0.85
CA PRO A 45 -0.66 -12.65 -0.44
C PRO A 45 -1.63 -13.76 -0.89
N LEU A 46 -1.31 -15.02 -0.61
CA LEU A 46 -2.12 -16.20 -0.97
C LEU A 46 -3.36 -16.40 -0.08
N THR A 47 -3.33 -15.89 1.15
CA THR A 47 -4.42 -16.05 2.13
C THR A 47 -5.14 -14.73 2.43
N TYR A 48 -4.87 -13.70 1.63
CA TYR A 48 -5.47 -12.39 1.82
C TYR A 48 -6.97 -12.46 1.51
N PRO A 49 -7.84 -11.93 2.39
CA PRO A 49 -9.27 -12.05 2.20
C PRO A 49 -9.75 -11.22 1.02
N THR A 50 -10.83 -11.67 0.38
CA THR A 50 -11.60 -10.84 -0.56
C THR A 50 -12.27 -9.71 0.21
N GLN A 51 -11.64 -8.53 0.21
CA GLN A 51 -12.15 -7.33 0.86
C GLN A 51 -11.82 -6.07 0.06
N PRO A 52 -12.69 -5.05 0.06
CA PRO A 52 -12.41 -3.79 -0.59
C PRO A 52 -11.29 -3.02 0.12
N CYS A 53 -10.49 -2.29 -0.65
CA CYS A 53 -9.52 -1.34 -0.10
C CYS A 53 -10.25 -0.17 0.56
N SER A 54 -9.82 0.26 1.77
CA SER A 54 -10.46 1.35 2.52
C SER A 54 -10.44 2.71 1.80
N LEU A 55 -9.54 2.89 0.84
CA LEU A 55 -9.40 4.08 0.00
C LEU A 55 -10.41 4.12 -1.16
N LEU A 56 -11.19 3.06 -1.40
CA LEU A 56 -12.23 3.06 -2.42
C LEU A 56 -13.47 3.82 -1.91
N ILE A 57 -13.92 4.80 -2.69
CA ILE A 57 -15.17 5.54 -2.50
C ILE A 57 -15.94 5.40 -3.81
N GLU A 58 -17.14 4.81 -3.75
CA GLU A 58 -17.98 4.56 -4.94
C GLU A 58 -17.24 3.77 -6.04
N GLY A 59 -16.35 2.86 -5.65
CA GLY A 59 -15.54 2.04 -6.57
C GLY A 59 -14.28 2.73 -7.11
N GLU A 60 -14.08 4.02 -6.81
CA GLU A 60 -12.90 4.77 -7.24
C GLU A 60 -11.90 4.99 -6.10
N CYS A 61 -10.61 4.96 -6.42
CA CYS A 61 -9.57 5.26 -5.44
C CYS A 61 -9.57 6.76 -5.11
N SER A 62 -9.97 7.11 -3.87
CA SER A 62 -9.94 8.49 -3.34
C SER A 62 -8.55 9.14 -3.29
N ALA A 63 -7.50 8.35 -3.50
CA ALA A 63 -6.10 8.77 -3.53
C ALA A 63 -5.42 8.43 -4.87
N HIS A 64 -6.19 8.37 -5.97
CA HIS A 64 -5.72 7.87 -7.27
C HIS A 64 -4.39 8.50 -7.74
N ASP A 65 -4.26 9.82 -7.63
CA ASP A 65 -3.09 10.58 -8.06
C ASP A 65 -1.83 10.36 -7.20
N VAL A 66 -1.99 9.80 -6.00
CA VAL A 66 -0.91 9.44 -5.08
C VAL A 66 -0.93 7.95 -4.72
N ARG A 67 -1.51 7.11 -5.60
CA ARG A 67 -1.51 5.65 -5.43
C ARG A 67 -0.09 5.13 -5.17
N PRO A 68 0.07 4.18 -4.22
CA PRO A 68 1.34 3.50 -3.99
C PRO A 68 1.88 2.86 -5.27
N LEU A 69 3.20 2.68 -5.34
CA LEU A 69 3.89 2.08 -6.49
C LEU A 69 3.39 0.66 -6.76
N ALA A 70 3.18 -0.13 -5.70
CA ALA A 70 2.59 -1.46 -5.80
C ALA A 70 1.18 -1.44 -6.42
N CYS A 71 0.40 -0.35 -6.26
CA CYS A 71 -0.89 -0.22 -6.92
C CYS A 71 -0.80 0.38 -8.33
N ARG A 72 0.27 1.11 -8.67
CA ARG A 72 0.45 1.72 -10.00
C ARG A 72 0.95 0.75 -11.04
N ARG A 73 1.72 -0.25 -10.62
CA ARG A 73 2.21 -1.31 -11.51
C ARG A 73 1.09 -2.24 -11.98
N GLU A 74 0.00 -2.35 -11.22
CA GLU A 74 -1.14 -3.21 -11.55
C GLU A 74 -2.03 -2.53 -12.60
N HIS A 75 -2.14 -3.17 -13.76
CA HIS A 75 -2.95 -2.76 -14.90
C HIS A 75 -3.25 -3.98 -15.78
N SER A 76 -4.25 -3.87 -16.65
CA SER A 76 -4.58 -4.87 -17.66
C SER A 76 -4.72 -4.18 -19.01
N PHE A 77 -4.17 -4.77 -20.06
CA PHE A 77 -4.46 -4.36 -21.45
C PHE A 77 -5.72 -5.01 -22.02
N GLU A 78 -6.17 -6.10 -21.42
CA GLU A 78 -7.36 -6.84 -21.84
C GLU A 78 -8.54 -6.43 -20.97
N VAL A 79 -9.50 -5.74 -21.59
CA VAL A 79 -10.69 -5.22 -20.88
C VAL A 79 -11.55 -6.35 -20.32
N ASP A 80 -11.59 -7.49 -20.99
CA ASP A 80 -12.39 -8.64 -20.58
C ASP A 80 -11.78 -9.31 -19.34
N SER A 81 -10.46 -9.58 -19.34
CA SER A 81 -9.74 -10.06 -18.14
C SER A 81 -9.86 -9.08 -16.97
N CYS A 82 -9.77 -7.78 -17.23
CA CYS A 82 -9.92 -6.75 -16.21
C CYS A 82 -11.32 -6.75 -15.60
N ARG A 83 -12.36 -6.91 -16.45
CA ARG A 83 -13.75 -6.95 -16.01
C ARG A 83 -14.03 -8.21 -15.22
N GLU A 84 -13.55 -9.35 -15.68
CA GLU A 84 -13.71 -10.63 -14.99
C GLU A 84 -13.04 -10.58 -13.61
N ALA A 85 -11.81 -10.07 -13.51
CA ALA A 85 -11.14 -9.87 -12.22
C ALA A 85 -11.93 -8.94 -11.28
N PHE A 86 -12.52 -7.89 -11.83
CA PHE A 86 -13.34 -6.95 -11.07
C PHE A 86 -14.66 -7.57 -10.58
N GLU A 87 -15.36 -8.33 -11.43
CA GLU A 87 -16.67 -8.92 -11.12
C GLU A 87 -16.55 -10.15 -10.20
N THR A 88 -15.52 -10.97 -10.38
CA THR A 88 -15.30 -12.20 -9.59
C THR A 88 -14.51 -11.94 -8.31
N GLY A 89 -13.69 -10.87 -8.30
CA GLY A 89 -12.71 -10.63 -7.24
C GLY A 89 -11.55 -11.62 -7.24
N GLU A 90 -11.41 -12.44 -8.29
CA GLU A 90 -10.32 -13.38 -8.48
C GLU A 90 -9.12 -12.73 -9.17
N ASP A 91 -7.95 -13.29 -8.94
CA ASP A 91 -6.72 -12.89 -9.65
C ASP A 91 -6.73 -13.56 -11.03
N ILE A 92 -7.29 -12.85 -12.01
CA ILE A 92 -7.35 -13.30 -13.40
C ILE A 92 -6.06 -12.89 -14.09
N GLU A 93 -5.35 -13.87 -14.66
CA GLU A 93 -4.16 -13.61 -15.46
C GLU A 93 -4.53 -12.75 -16.68
N GLY A 94 -4.00 -11.54 -16.72
CA GLY A 94 -4.20 -10.57 -17.80
C GLY A 94 -2.86 -10.13 -18.37
N GLU A 95 -2.86 -9.60 -19.59
CA GLU A 95 -1.65 -9.05 -20.18
C GLU A 95 -1.22 -7.79 -19.42
N VAL A 96 0.02 -7.81 -18.92
CA VAL A 96 0.66 -6.70 -18.21
C VAL A 96 1.81 -6.12 -19.04
N ASP A 97 1.99 -4.80 -19.00
CA ASP A 97 3.17 -4.12 -19.51
C ASP A 97 4.35 -4.39 -18.59
N LEU A 98 5.24 -5.26 -19.07
CA LEU A 98 6.48 -5.57 -18.37
C LEU A 98 7.36 -4.33 -18.18
N ARG A 99 7.28 -3.30 -19.03
CA ARG A 99 8.03 -2.05 -18.85
C ARG A 99 7.47 -1.24 -17.71
N VAL A 100 6.15 -1.03 -17.65
CA VAL A 100 5.52 -0.31 -16.53
C VAL A 100 5.82 -1.02 -15.21
N ARG A 101 5.73 -2.35 -15.20
CA ARG A 101 6.06 -3.16 -14.02
C ARG A 101 7.54 -3.01 -13.62
N ALA A 102 8.46 -3.09 -14.59
CA ALA A 102 9.89 -2.91 -14.34
C ALA A 102 10.22 -1.49 -13.84
N GLU A 103 9.65 -0.45 -14.46
CA GLU A 103 9.84 0.94 -14.06
C GLU A 103 9.33 1.19 -12.64
N ALA A 104 8.15 0.68 -12.30
CA ALA A 104 7.61 0.79 -10.94
C ALA A 104 8.51 0.11 -9.90
N SER A 105 9.03 -1.09 -10.21
CA SER A 105 9.98 -1.80 -9.34
C SER A 105 11.29 -1.04 -9.18
N LEU A 106 11.82 -0.44 -10.26
CA LEU A 106 13.03 0.38 -10.20
C LEU A 106 12.83 1.64 -9.35
N ILE A 107 11.67 2.30 -9.47
CA ILE A 107 11.32 3.47 -8.64
C ILE A 107 11.18 3.06 -7.17
N GLN A 108 10.57 1.90 -6.90
CA GLN A 108 10.44 1.38 -5.53
C GLN A 108 11.81 1.10 -4.90
N ALA A 109 12.69 0.42 -5.64
CA ALA A 109 14.08 0.17 -5.22
C ALA A 109 14.85 1.49 -4.98
N ALA A 110 14.70 2.46 -5.88
CA ALA A 110 15.35 3.78 -5.73
C ALA A 110 14.83 4.54 -4.51
N LEU A 111 13.53 4.48 -4.23
CA LEU A 111 12.93 5.07 -3.03
C LEU A 111 13.50 4.41 -1.76
N GLU A 112 13.59 3.09 -1.74
CA GLU A 112 14.14 2.33 -0.61
C GLU A 112 15.60 2.71 -0.32
N GLU A 113 16.46 2.72 -1.35
CA GLU A 113 17.85 3.16 -1.20
C GLU A 113 17.95 4.64 -0.76
N ALA A 114 17.10 5.51 -1.29
CA ALA A 114 17.08 6.92 -0.88
C ALA A 114 16.69 7.08 0.60
N LEU A 115 15.70 6.33 1.09
CA LEU A 115 15.30 6.33 2.50
C LEU A 115 16.43 5.81 3.39
N LYS A 116 17.05 4.69 3.00
CA LYS A 116 18.20 4.10 3.70
C LYS A 116 19.38 5.06 3.78
N ALA A 117 19.75 5.69 2.67
CA ALA A 117 20.84 6.68 2.62
C ALA A 117 20.55 7.92 3.48
N ALA A 118 19.28 8.29 3.64
CA ALA A 118 18.84 9.37 4.52
C ALA A 118 18.66 8.96 6.00
N GLY A 119 18.92 7.69 6.34
CA GLY A 119 18.82 7.17 7.72
C GLY A 119 17.39 6.88 8.19
N PHE A 120 16.42 6.77 7.27
CA PHE A 120 15.06 6.36 7.61
C PHE A 120 14.93 4.82 7.69
N PRO A 121 14.01 4.30 8.53
CA PRO A 121 13.67 2.89 8.51
C PRO A 121 13.14 2.47 7.13
N VAL A 122 13.65 1.36 6.61
CA VAL A 122 13.15 0.69 5.41
C VAL A 122 12.41 -0.60 5.77
N GLY A 123 11.50 -1.01 4.91
CA GLY A 123 10.62 -2.14 5.13
C GLY A 123 9.42 -2.13 4.19
N SER A 124 8.84 -3.30 4.00
CA SER A 124 7.52 -3.49 3.39
C SER A 124 6.48 -3.60 4.49
N TYR A 125 5.36 -2.89 4.31
CA TYR A 125 4.28 -2.84 5.28
C TYR A 125 2.93 -3.05 4.60
N GLU A 126 2.04 -3.83 5.21
CA GLU A 126 0.71 -4.05 4.65
C GLU A 126 -0.10 -2.73 4.69
N LEU A 127 -0.63 -2.33 3.53
CA LEU A 127 -1.24 -1.03 3.30
C LEU A 127 -2.35 -0.70 4.30
N GLN A 128 -3.30 -1.61 4.53
CA GLN A 128 -4.46 -1.32 5.37
C GLN A 128 -4.07 -1.16 6.83
N GLN A 129 -3.19 -2.04 7.33
CA GLN A 129 -2.64 -1.96 8.69
C GLN A 129 -1.83 -0.69 8.90
N ALA A 130 -0.90 -0.37 8.00
CA ALA A 130 -0.07 0.83 8.14
C ALA A 130 -0.89 2.13 8.03
N LEU A 131 -1.87 2.17 7.11
CA LEU A 131 -2.80 3.30 6.99
C LEU A 131 -3.66 3.45 8.25
N SER A 132 -4.18 2.35 8.81
CA SER A 132 -4.95 2.38 10.07
C SER A 132 -4.12 2.98 11.20
N LEU A 133 -2.87 2.54 11.39
CA LEU A 133 -1.97 3.05 12.42
C LEU A 133 -1.69 4.55 12.26
N ALA A 134 -1.42 5.01 11.03
CA ALA A 134 -1.15 6.41 10.76
C ALA A 134 -2.37 7.33 10.94
N LEU A 135 -3.58 6.81 10.70
CA LEU A 135 -4.82 7.56 10.91
C LEU A 135 -5.27 7.56 12.38
N GLU A 136 -4.96 6.51 13.13
CA GLU A 136 -5.29 6.36 14.55
C GLU A 136 -4.39 7.22 15.45
N ASN A 137 -3.09 7.25 15.18
CA ASN A 137 -2.15 8.07 15.93
C ASN A 137 -1.57 9.20 15.07
N ALA A 138 -1.99 10.43 15.37
CA ALA A 138 -1.54 11.63 14.66
C ALA A 138 -0.01 11.86 14.70
N SER A 139 0.69 11.34 15.71
CA SER A 139 2.15 11.46 15.84
C SER A 139 2.94 10.33 15.19
N ALA A 140 2.29 9.26 14.72
CA ALA A 140 2.99 8.04 14.31
C ALA A 140 4.02 8.28 13.19
N LEU A 141 3.67 9.12 12.21
CA LEU A 141 4.55 9.48 11.09
C LEU A 141 5.72 10.36 11.54
N ASP A 142 5.48 11.30 12.46
CA ASP A 142 6.53 12.17 13.01
C ASP A 142 7.53 11.38 13.87
N GLU A 143 7.04 10.37 14.58
CA GLU A 143 7.87 9.47 15.39
C GLU A 143 8.67 8.50 14.51
N TRP A 144 8.06 7.95 13.46
CA TRP A 144 8.77 7.18 12.44
C TRP A 144 9.87 7.98 11.77
N ALA A 145 9.60 9.25 11.45
CA ALA A 145 10.61 10.15 10.88
C ALA A 145 11.80 10.43 11.84
N LYS A 146 11.63 10.15 13.14
CA LYS A 146 12.69 10.23 14.17
C LYS A 146 13.34 8.87 14.46
N GLY A 147 13.01 7.83 13.70
CA GLY A 147 13.55 6.48 13.85
C GLY A 147 12.81 5.58 14.84
N VAL A 148 11.64 5.98 15.32
CA VAL A 148 10.79 5.13 16.18
C VAL A 148 9.82 4.35 15.29
N ASP A 149 9.99 3.03 15.17
CA ASP A 149 9.10 2.21 14.34
C ASP A 149 7.71 2.05 15.00
N ARG A 150 6.78 2.95 14.68
CA ARG A 150 5.37 2.87 15.08
C ARG A 150 4.55 1.92 14.21
N PHE A 151 5.17 1.35 13.17
CA PHE A 151 4.52 0.56 12.15
C PHE A 151 4.96 -0.91 12.16
N GLU A 152 5.76 -1.32 13.15
CA GLU A 152 6.27 -2.69 13.30
C GLU A 152 5.18 -3.75 13.17
N SER A 153 4.00 -3.53 13.76
CA SER A 153 2.89 -4.48 13.67
C SER A 153 2.26 -4.62 12.28
N ALA A 154 2.57 -3.72 11.36
CA ALA A 154 2.16 -3.77 9.96
C ALA A 154 3.28 -4.26 9.03
N ARG A 155 4.50 -4.49 9.54
CA ARG A 155 5.66 -4.91 8.74
C ARG A 155 5.42 -6.31 8.17
N THR A 156 5.76 -6.48 6.90
CA THR A 156 5.60 -7.73 6.16
C THR A 156 6.89 -8.24 5.50
N GLY A 157 7.94 -7.41 5.46
CA GLY A 157 9.26 -7.78 4.98
C GLY A 157 10.25 -6.64 5.11
N GLU A 158 11.52 -6.88 4.75
CA GLU A 158 12.59 -5.88 4.88
C GLU A 158 12.68 -4.88 3.72
N GLY A 159 11.99 -5.15 2.60
CA GLY A 159 11.95 -4.27 1.44
C GLY A 159 11.94 -5.05 0.13
N LEU A 160 11.92 -4.33 -0.99
CA LEU A 160 12.03 -4.93 -2.32
C LEU A 160 13.45 -5.43 -2.58
N LEU A 161 14.48 -4.70 -2.13
CA LEU A 161 15.87 -5.04 -2.41
C LEU A 161 16.30 -6.31 -1.68
N ASP A 162 15.87 -6.46 -0.43
CA ASP A 162 16.12 -7.69 0.32
C ASP A 162 15.35 -8.88 -0.28
N ALA A 163 14.12 -8.67 -0.79
CA ALA A 163 13.40 -9.71 -1.53
C ALA A 163 14.12 -10.12 -2.83
N ILE A 164 14.70 -9.17 -3.58
CA ILE A 164 15.54 -9.47 -4.76
C ILE A 164 16.77 -10.27 -4.34
N ALA A 165 17.46 -9.85 -3.27
CA ALA A 165 18.67 -10.50 -2.79
C ALA A 165 18.40 -11.92 -2.25
N GLY A 166 17.22 -12.14 -1.67
CA GLY A 166 16.75 -13.43 -1.16
C GLY A 166 16.20 -14.38 -2.23
N GLY A 167 15.84 -13.86 -3.41
CA GLY A 167 15.22 -14.64 -4.49
C GLY A 167 13.71 -14.84 -4.33
N ASP A 168 13.02 -13.94 -3.63
CA ASP A 168 11.60 -14.03 -3.26
C ASP A 168 10.65 -13.31 -4.27
N ILE A 169 11.11 -13.07 -5.51
CA ILE A 169 10.38 -12.32 -6.56
C ILE A 169 10.22 -13.13 -7.84
#